data_AF-A0AAW6U8F6-F1
#
_entry.id   AF-A0AAW6U8F6-F1
#
_cell.length_a   1.000
_cell.length_b   1.000
_cell.length_c   1.000
_cell.angle_alpha   90.00
_cell.angle_beta   90.00
_cell.angle_gamma   90.00
#
_symmetry.space_group_name_H-M   'P 1'
#
loop_
_entity.id
_entity.type
_entity.pdbx_description
1 polymer ?
#
loop_
_entity_poly.entity_id
_entity_poly.type
_entity_poly.pdbx_seq_one_letter_code
_entity_poly.pdbx_strand_id
1 'polypeptide(L)'
;MFKEFNAHPKGIKTTDCMVRAISTATRTDYLEARRELNRKKKELGFSSYKDTQFLYKYLRGYPRLIFKPVKGEPRIKGSDFTELHPKGTYILKMAGHITACIDGVILDTWDCSYRSVYTAWEISTIF
;
A
#
# COMPACT_ATOMS: atom_id res chain seq x y z
N MET A 1 8.15 1.53 -12.29
CA MET A 1 9.44 0.95 -11.88
C MET A 1 9.28 0.14 -10.58
N PHE A 2 10.12 -0.88 -10.37
CA PHE A 2 10.20 -1.62 -9.10
C PHE A 2 11.61 -1.52 -8.52
N LYS A 3 11.72 -1.44 -7.19
CA LYS A 3 12.97 -1.57 -6.46
C LYS A 3 12.77 -2.45 -5.23
N GLU A 4 13.64 -3.45 -5.08
CA GLU A 4 13.59 -4.32 -3.91
C GLU A 4 13.86 -3.52 -2.63
N PHE A 5 12.94 -3.62 -1.67
CA PHE A 5 13.03 -2.96 -0.38
C PHE A 5 12.30 -3.77 0.69
N ASN A 6 12.97 -4.04 1.81
CA ASN A 6 12.36 -4.69 2.97
C ASN A 6 12.40 -3.75 4.18
N ALA A 7 11.25 -3.19 4.55
CA ALA A 7 11.12 -2.35 5.74
C ALA A 7 11.31 -3.12 7.06
N HIS A 8 11.26 -4.46 7.05
CA HIS A 8 11.39 -5.23 8.28
C HIS A 8 12.81 -5.08 8.88
N PRO A 9 12.97 -4.73 10.17
CA PRO A 9 14.27 -4.35 10.76
C PRO A 9 15.31 -5.49 10.75
N LYS A 10 14.83 -6.74 10.77
CA LYS A 10 15.69 -7.94 10.68
C LYS A 10 15.87 -8.48 9.25
N GLY A 11 15.36 -7.79 8.23
CA GLY A 11 15.42 -8.25 6.83
C GLY A 11 14.60 -9.52 6.51
N ILE A 12 13.77 -10.00 7.44
CA ILE A 12 13.01 -11.25 7.30
C ILE A 12 11.86 -11.05 6.30
N LYS A 13 11.62 -12.05 5.44
CA LYS A 13 10.46 -12.08 4.54
C LYS A 13 9.26 -12.67 5.28
N THR A 14 8.18 -11.90 5.44
CA THR A 14 6.94 -12.33 6.12
C THR A 14 5.69 -11.94 5.32
N THR A 15 4.49 -12.33 5.78
CA THR A 15 3.20 -12.09 5.11
C THR A 15 2.52 -10.79 5.56
N ASP A 16 3.31 -9.74 5.77
CA ASP A 16 2.98 -8.50 6.45
C ASP A 16 2.92 -7.29 5.51
N CYS A 17 2.55 -7.51 4.26
CA CYS A 17 2.55 -6.49 3.20
C CYS A 17 1.90 -5.17 3.63
N MET A 18 0.82 -5.22 4.43
CA MET A 18 0.20 -4.01 4.97
C MET A 18 1.14 -3.20 5.87
N VAL A 19 1.85 -3.83 6.81
CA VAL A 19 2.78 -3.13 7.71
C VAL A 19 3.91 -2.51 6.91
N ARG A 20 4.50 -3.28 5.98
CA ARG A 20 5.61 -2.79 5.14
C ARG A 20 5.19 -1.63 4.26
N ALA A 21 4.03 -1.73 3.60
CA ALA A 21 3.52 -0.67 2.75
C ALA A 21 3.27 0.61 3.56
N ILE A 22 2.57 0.51 4.70
CA ILE A 22 2.30 1.66 5.57
C ILE A 22 3.61 2.26 6.08
N SER A 23 4.48 1.47 6.70
CA SER A 23 5.78 1.91 7.21
C SER A 23 6.61 2.64 6.14
N THR A 24 6.66 2.08 4.93
CA THR A 24 7.41 2.66 3.81
C THR A 24 6.81 3.98 3.34
N ALA A 25 5.49 4.02 3.11
CA ALA A 25 4.81 5.20 2.60
C ALA A 25 4.76 6.35 3.62
N THR A 26 4.60 6.05 4.92
CA THR A 26 4.54 7.08 5.97
C THR A 26 5.91 7.41 6.57
N ARG A 27 6.98 6.76 6.09
CA ARG A 27 8.35 6.86 6.66
C ARG A 27 8.38 6.61 8.18
N THR A 28 7.51 5.72 8.65
CA THR A 28 7.42 5.33 10.06
C THR A 28 8.21 4.05 10.29
N ASP A 29 8.86 3.92 11.44
CA ASP A 29 9.49 2.66 11.84
C ASP A 29 8.52 1.49 11.70
N TYR A 30 9.04 0.35 11.24
CA TYR A 30 8.23 -0.83 10.95
C TYR A 30 7.47 -1.34 12.19
N LEU A 31 8.11 -1.39 13.36
CA LEU A 31 7.48 -1.87 14.59
C LEU A 31 6.46 -0.85 15.09
N GLU A 32 6.75 0.44 14.93
CA GLU A 32 5.79 1.49 15.25
C GLU A 32 4.55 1.44 14.35
N ALA A 33 4.71 1.31 13.04
CA ALA A 33 3.60 1.11 12.11
C ALA A 33 2.77 -0.13 12.48
N ARG A 34 3.43 -1.24 12.86
CA ARG A 34 2.74 -2.45 13.34
C ARG A 34 1.96 -2.19 14.63
N ARG A 35 2.51 -1.46 15.60
CA ARG A 35 1.82 -1.10 16.85
C ARG A 35 0.60 -0.23 16.56
N GLU A 36 0.77 0.78 15.72
CA GLU A 36 -0.25 1.73 15.30
C GLU A 36 -1.43 1.02 14.62
N LEU A 37 -1.14 0.15 13.63
CA LEU A 37 -2.15 -0.66 12.95
C LEU A 37 -2.92 -1.56 13.92
N ASN A 38 -2.24 -2.19 14.88
CA ASN A 38 -2.90 -3.01 15.90
C ASN A 38 -3.80 -2.19 16.83
N ARG A 39 -3.38 -0.99 17.22
CA ARG A 39 -4.19 -0.06 18.01
C ARG A 39 -5.44 0.35 17.24
N LYS A 40 -5.27 0.87 16.02
CA LYS A 40 -6.39 1.32 15.17
C LYS A 40 -7.37 0.22 14.83
N LYS A 41 -6.87 -0.99 14.63
CA LYS A 41 -7.70 -2.17 14.43
C LYS A 41 -8.67 -2.38 15.60
N LYS A 42 -8.19 -2.27 16.84
CA LYS A 42 -9.05 -2.35 18.04
C LYS A 42 -10.03 -1.19 18.11
N GLU A 43 -9.57 0.05 17.92
CA GLU A 43 -10.41 1.26 17.94
C GLU A 43 -11.54 1.20 16.91
N LEU A 44 -11.27 0.65 15.71
CA LEU A 44 -12.23 0.54 14.62
C LEU A 44 -13.07 -0.76 14.67
N GLY A 45 -12.86 -1.62 15.68
CA GLY A 45 -13.65 -2.84 15.89
C GLY A 45 -13.33 -4.01 14.95
N PHE A 46 -12.09 -4.14 14.46
CA PHE A 46 -11.67 -5.25 13.60
C PHE A 46 -10.90 -6.33 14.36
N SER A 47 -11.02 -7.58 13.91
CA SER A 47 -10.23 -8.71 14.44
C SER A 47 -8.81 -8.76 13.87
N SER A 48 -8.64 -8.37 12.59
CA SER A 48 -7.36 -8.32 11.88
C SER A 48 -7.16 -7.00 11.15
N TYR A 49 -5.96 -6.40 11.24
CA TYR A 49 -5.62 -5.25 10.40
C TYR A 49 -5.46 -5.70 8.94
N LYS A 50 -5.22 -6.99 8.67
CA LYS A 50 -5.13 -7.52 7.29
C LYS A 50 -6.47 -7.52 6.55
N ASP A 51 -7.58 -7.22 7.23
CA ASP A 51 -8.88 -7.06 6.59
C ASP A 51 -8.83 -5.91 5.57
N THR A 52 -9.38 -6.16 4.39
CA THR A 52 -9.48 -5.13 3.35
C THR A 52 -10.36 -3.98 3.82
N GLN A 53 -11.47 -4.24 4.51
CA GLN A 53 -12.36 -3.19 5.05
C GLN A 53 -11.68 -2.34 6.13
N PHE A 54 -10.75 -2.93 6.90
CA PHE A 54 -9.92 -2.17 7.83
C PHE A 54 -9.07 -1.13 7.07
N LEU A 55 -8.38 -1.52 6.00
CA LEU A 55 -7.56 -0.60 5.20
C LEU A 55 -8.37 0.59 4.68
N TYR A 56 -9.58 0.34 4.15
CA TYR A 56 -10.47 1.40 3.67
C TYR A 56 -10.86 2.38 4.78
N LYS A 57 -11.17 1.89 5.99
CA LYS A 57 -11.52 2.77 7.12
C LYS A 57 -10.30 3.49 7.69
N TYR A 58 -9.15 2.82 7.74
CA TYR A 58 -7.90 3.37 8.24
C TYR A 58 -7.39 4.52 7.37
N LEU A 59 -7.48 4.39 6.04
CA LEU A 59 -7.05 5.40 5.07
C LEU A 59 -8.16 6.34 4.60
N ARG A 60 -9.32 6.37 5.27
CA ARG A 60 -10.49 7.14 4.80
C ARG A 60 -10.28 8.66 4.69
N GLY A 61 -9.29 9.19 5.42
CA GLY A 61 -8.94 10.61 5.39
C GLY A 61 -8.00 11.02 4.26
N TYR A 62 -7.44 10.06 3.52
CA TYR A 62 -6.52 10.32 2.42
C TYR A 62 -7.26 10.32 1.07
N PRO A 63 -6.84 11.16 0.11
CA PRO A 63 -7.36 11.13 -1.25
C PRO A 63 -7.25 9.72 -1.84
N ARG A 64 -8.38 9.20 -2.36
CA ARG A 64 -8.47 7.84 -2.89
C ARG A 64 -8.69 7.85 -4.40
N LEU A 65 -7.76 7.24 -5.13
CA LEU A 65 -7.86 6.96 -6.56
C LEU A 65 -8.56 5.62 -6.79
N ILE A 66 -9.63 5.61 -7.60
CA ILE A 66 -10.45 4.42 -7.85
C ILE A 66 -10.29 4.01 -9.32
N PHE A 67 -9.81 2.79 -9.55
CA PHE A 67 -9.61 2.24 -10.89
C PHE A 67 -10.74 1.26 -11.21
N LYS A 68 -11.80 1.78 -11.84
CA LYS A 68 -12.95 0.96 -12.25
C LYS A 68 -12.54 0.07 -13.44
N PRO A 69 -12.90 -1.23 -13.43
CA PRO A 69 -12.68 -2.08 -14.59
C PRO A 69 -13.57 -1.61 -15.75
N VAL A 70 -12.99 -1.46 -16.93
CA VAL A 70 -13.71 -1.24 -18.18
C VAL A 70 -13.85 -2.58 -18.90
N LYS A 71 -15.07 -2.91 -19.35
CA LYS A 71 -15.34 -4.20 -19.99
C LYS A 71 -14.55 -4.30 -21.30
N GLY A 72 -13.78 -5.37 -21.45
CA GLY A 72 -12.96 -5.60 -22.63
C GLY A 72 -11.56 -4.98 -22.58
N GLU A 73 -11.25 -4.20 -21.54
CA GLU A 73 -9.93 -3.61 -21.36
C GLU A 73 -9.15 -4.30 -20.23
N PRO A 74 -7.82 -4.44 -20.38
CA PRO A 74 -6.98 -4.92 -19.29
C PRO A 74 -7.04 -3.95 -18.10
N ARG A 75 -7.05 -4.50 -16.88
CA ARG A 75 -6.94 -3.67 -15.68
C ARG A 75 -5.55 -3.05 -15.60
N ILE A 76 -5.51 -1.80 -15.14
CA ILE A 76 -4.28 -1.11 -14.76
C ILE A 76 -3.44 -1.99 -13.82
N LYS A 77 -2.17 -2.17 -14.16
CA LYS A 77 -1.17 -2.88 -13.38
C LYS A 77 -0.33 -1.91 -12.54
N GLY A 78 0.47 -2.45 -11.64
CA GLY A 78 1.44 -1.63 -10.88
C GLY A 78 2.43 -0.92 -11.79
N SER A 79 2.89 -1.57 -12.87
CA SER A 79 3.74 -0.94 -13.91
C SER A 79 3.07 0.31 -14.49
N ASP A 80 1.84 0.18 -14.93
CA ASP A 80 1.07 1.26 -15.55
C ASP A 80 0.84 2.39 -14.53
N PHE A 81 0.53 2.04 -13.27
CA PHE A 81 0.36 3.01 -12.20
C PHE A 81 1.62 3.86 -11.99
N THR A 82 2.81 3.23 -12.02
CA THR A 82 4.07 3.95 -11.83
C THR A 82 4.41 4.93 -12.94
N GLU A 83 3.97 4.66 -14.17
CA GLU A 83 4.16 5.57 -15.31
C GLU A 83 3.18 6.73 -15.26
N LEU A 84 1.93 6.45 -14.87
CA LEU A 84 0.88 7.46 -14.71
C LEU A 84 1.11 8.39 -13.51
N HIS A 85 1.81 7.92 -12.48
CA HIS A 85 2.07 8.66 -11.25
C HIS A 85 3.59 8.68 -10.94
N PRO A 86 4.38 9.47 -11.70
CA PRO A 86 5.83 9.52 -11.55
C PRO A 86 6.29 10.28 -10.29
N LYS A 87 5.37 10.93 -9.56
CA LYS A 87 5.63 11.70 -8.35
C LYS A 87 4.56 11.39 -7.31
N GLY A 88 4.92 11.53 -6.03
CA GLY A 88 4.01 11.38 -4.90
C GLY A 88 4.19 10.04 -4.17
N THR A 89 3.54 9.93 -3.01
CA THR A 89 3.60 8.71 -2.19
C THR A 89 2.23 8.06 -2.13
N TYR A 90 2.15 6.77 -2.44
CA TYR A 90 0.89 6.05 -2.55
C TYR A 90 0.93 4.70 -1.85
N ILE A 91 -0.20 4.33 -1.25
CA ILE A 91 -0.50 2.94 -0.88
C ILE A 91 -1.39 2.35 -1.96
N LEU A 92 -0.95 1.25 -2.58
CA LEU A 92 -1.68 0.56 -3.65
C LEU A 92 -2.36 -0.68 -3.09
N LYS A 93 -3.69 -0.78 -3.22
CA LYS A 93 -4.39 -2.05 -3.05
C LYS A 93 -4.40 -2.81 -4.36
N MET A 94 -3.73 -3.95 -4.39
CA MET A 94 -3.60 -4.80 -5.57
C MET A 94 -4.36 -6.13 -5.40
N ALA A 95 -4.41 -6.92 -6.47
CA ALA A 95 -4.88 -8.29 -6.44
C ALA A 95 -4.06 -9.14 -5.45
N GLY A 96 -4.67 -9.46 -4.30
CA GLY A 96 -4.06 -10.27 -3.23
C GLY A 96 -2.90 -9.60 -2.47
N HIS A 97 -2.63 -8.31 -2.70
CA HIS A 97 -1.44 -7.65 -2.15
C HIS A 97 -1.68 -6.17 -1.82
N ILE A 98 -0.78 -5.57 -1.04
CA ILE A 98 -0.70 -4.14 -0.72
C ILE A 98 0.76 -3.73 -0.82
N THR A 99 1.05 -2.64 -1.52
CA THR A 99 2.43 -2.14 -1.69
C THR A 99 2.49 -0.62 -1.57
N ALA A 100 3.70 -0.09 -1.37
CA ALA A 100 3.98 1.34 -1.42
C ALA A 100 4.58 1.71 -2.78
N CYS A 101 4.11 2.79 -3.37
CA CYS A 101 4.72 3.43 -4.54
C CYS A 101 5.18 4.82 -4.13
N ILE A 102 6.45 5.14 -4.29
CA ILE A 102 7.02 6.46 -4.00
C ILE A 102 7.70 6.96 -5.26
N ASP A 103 7.26 8.11 -5.77
CA ASP A 103 7.80 8.77 -6.97
C ASP A 103 7.96 7.82 -8.17
N GLY A 104 6.87 7.11 -8.50
CA GLY A 104 6.86 6.14 -9.60
C GLY A 104 7.64 4.83 -9.32
N VAL A 105 8.01 4.56 -8.08
CA VAL A 105 8.78 3.36 -7.70
C VAL A 105 8.01 2.52 -6.70
N ILE A 106 7.65 1.30 -7.09
CA ILE A 106 7.13 0.29 -6.16
C ILE A 106 8.29 -0.21 -5.30
N LEU A 107 8.13 -0.08 -3.98
CA LEU A 107 9.10 -0.52 -2.97
C LEU A 107 8.55 -1.74 -2.24
N ASP A 108 9.11 -2.91 -2.53
CA ASP A 108 8.61 -4.18 -1.99
C ASP A 108 9.67 -5.28 -1.97
N THR A 109 9.37 -6.43 -1.35
CA THR A 109 10.32 -7.55 -1.28
C THR A 109 10.30 -8.48 -2.50
N TRP A 110 9.46 -8.20 -3.49
CA TRP A 110 9.44 -8.86 -4.79
C TRP A 110 8.77 -7.93 -5.81
N ASP A 111 9.07 -8.12 -7.09
CA ASP A 111 8.40 -7.37 -8.14
C ASP A 111 6.92 -7.77 -8.23
N CYS A 112 6.06 -6.95 -7.63
CA CYS A 112 4.61 -7.12 -7.65
C CYS A 112 3.94 -6.28 -8.74
N SER A 113 4.70 -5.56 -9.58
CA SER A 113 4.19 -4.58 -10.55
C SER A 113 3.25 -5.17 -11.60
N TYR A 114 3.35 -6.48 -11.85
CA TYR A 114 2.48 -7.21 -12.78
C TYR A 114 1.03 -7.38 -12.29
N ARG A 115 0.75 -7.14 -11.00
CA ARG A 115 -0.58 -7.31 -10.39
C ARG A 115 -1.49 -6.13 -10.71
N SER A 116 -2.78 -6.42 -10.85
CA SER A 116 -3.79 -5.37 -11.05
C SER A 116 -3.94 -4.50 -9.81
N VAL A 117 -3.99 -3.17 -10.02
CA VAL A 117 -4.28 -2.17 -8.99
C VAL A 117 -5.78 -1.93 -8.96
N TYR A 118 -6.38 -2.01 -7.78
CA TYR A 118 -7.82 -1.80 -7.58
C TYR A 118 -8.12 -0.37 -7.13
N THR A 119 -7.29 0.15 -6.25
CA THR A 119 -7.38 1.51 -5.73
C THR A 119 -6.02 1.92 -5.15
N ALA A 120 -5.79 3.22 -5.06
CA ALA A 120 -4.63 3.76 -4.37
C ALA A 120 -5.07 4.89 -3.43
N TRP A 121 -4.30 5.12 -2.37
CA TRP A 121 -4.43 6.29 -1.52
C TRP A 121 -3.17 7.12 -1.61
N GLU A 122 -3.32 8.41 -1.83
CA GLU A 122 -2.21 9.37 -1.79
C GLU A 122 -1.90 9.72 -0.34
N ILE A 123 -0.69 9.41 0.10
CA ILE A 123 -0.19 9.69 1.43
C ILE A 123 0.54 11.03 1.39
N SER A 124 -0.22 12.11 1.46
CA SER A 124 0.33 13.44 1.69
C SER A 124 0.67 13.62 3.17
N THR A 125 1.81 14.25 3.46
CA THR A 125 2.07 14.74 4.81
C THR A 125 1.06 15.85 5.08
N ILE A 126 0.20 15.67 6.09
CA ILE A 126 -0.62 16.76 6.59
C ILE A 126 0.35 17.71 7.28
N PHE A 127 0.64 18.86 6.65
CA PHE A 127 1.37 19.96 7.28
C PHE A 127 0.53 20.62 8.36
#